data_AF-A0A8T8TWB6-F1
#
_entry.id   AF-A0A8T8TWB6-F1
#
_cell.length_a   1.000
_cell.length_b   1.000
_cell.length_c   1.000
_cell.angle_alpha   90.00
_cell.angle_beta   90.00
_cell.angle_gamma   90.00
#
_symmetry.space_group_name_H-M   'P 1'
#
loop_
_entity.id
_entity.type
_entity.pdbx_description
1 polymer ?
#
loop_
_entity_poly.entity_id
_entity_poly.type
_entity_poly.pdbx_seq_one_letter_code
_entity_poly.pdbx_strand_id
1 'polypeptide(L)' 'MAGQTKKERNTQRRKRRWGVEHKAYEMGKLCGFEVALIMHNPENGEYYTFRTTDQTSWNMDQIVSSVPNG' A
#
# COMPACT_ATOMS: atom_id res chain seq x y z
N MET A 1 26.72 8.31 -8.45
CA MET A 1 25.57 9.09 -7.93
C MET A 1 25.66 9.08 -6.41
N ALA A 2 25.66 10.23 -5.74
CA ALA A 2 25.63 10.26 -4.28
C ALA A 2 24.30 9.66 -3.80
N GLY A 3 24.34 8.70 -2.88
CA GLY A 3 23.14 8.10 -2.30
C GLY A 3 22.34 9.11 -1.48
N GLN A 4 21.02 8.94 -1.42
CA GLN A 4 20.15 9.78 -0.59
C GLN A 4 20.53 9.70 0.89
N THR A 5 20.48 10.84 1.57
CA THR A 5 20.65 10.92 3.03
C THR A 5 19.48 10.24 3.76
N LYS A 6 19.69 9.86 5.04
CA LYS A 6 18.62 9.31 5.90
C LYS A 6 17.43 10.27 6.03
N LYS A 7 17.69 11.58 6.14
CA LYS A 7 16.64 12.60 6.23
C LYS A 7 15.81 12.65 4.96
N GLU A 8 16.46 12.72 3.80
CA GLU A 8 15.77 12.73 2.49
C GLU A 8 14.94 11.47 2.31
N ARG A 9 15.50 10.30 2.60
CA ARG A 9 14.78 9.03 2.50
C ARG A 9 13.53 8.99 3.39
N ASN A 10 13.63 9.47 4.64
CA ASN A 10 12.49 9.54 5.55
C ASN A 10 11.39 10.50 5.05
N THR A 11 11.79 11.67 4.55
CA THR A 11 10.83 12.61 3.93
C THR A 11 10.16 11.99 2.71
N GLN A 12 10.93 11.34 1.85
CA GLN A 12 10.44 10.69 0.63
C GLN A 12 9.53 9.50 0.92
N ARG A 13 9.80 8.74 1.99
CA ARG A 13 8.91 7.67 2.48
C ARG A 13 7.57 8.22 2.94
N ARG A 14 7.57 9.27 3.78
CA ARG A 14 6.32 9.89 4.25
C ARG A 14 5.47 10.40 3.10
N LYS A 15 6.07 11.09 2.13
CA LYS A 15 5.39 11.58 0.92
C LYS A 15 4.79 10.44 0.09
N ARG A 16 5.58 9.38 -0.17
CA ARG A 16 5.11 8.22 -0.96
C ARG A 16 4.01 7.44 -0.26
N ARG A 17 4.15 7.20 1.05
CA ARG A 17 3.13 6.55 1.87
C ARG A 17 1.79 7.28 1.77
N TRP A 18 1.79 8.58 2.03
CA TRP A 18 0.59 9.41 1.93
C TRP A 18 -0.01 9.39 0.51
N GLY A 19 0.83 9.50 -0.52
CA GLY A 19 0.36 9.47 -1.91
C GLY A 19 -0.27 8.14 -2.32
N VAL A 20 0.29 7.00 -1.88
CA VAL A 20 -0.27 5.68 -2.19
C VAL A 20 -1.54 5.40 -1.41
N GLU A 21 -1.61 5.84 -0.14
CA GLU A 21 -2.84 5.77 0.68
C GLU A 21 -3.97 6.57 0.02
N HIS A 22 -3.67 7.76 -0.50
CA HIS A 22 -4.66 8.58 -1.19
C HIS A 22 -5.18 7.92 -2.47
N LYS A 23 -4.29 7.31 -3.27
CA LYS A 23 -4.72 6.55 -4.46
C LYS A 23 -5.57 5.33 -4.09
N ALA A 24 -5.21 4.60 -3.04
CA ALA A 24 -6.00 3.47 -2.57
C ALA A 24 -7.40 3.92 -2.09
N TYR A 25 -7.47 5.08 -1.44
CA TYR A 25 -8.74 5.72 -1.09
C TYR A 25 -9.55 6.10 -2.34
N GLU A 26 -8.95 6.74 -3.33
CA GLU A 26 -9.60 7.10 -4.59
C GLU A 26 -10.14 5.86 -5.33
N MET A 27 -9.39 4.75 -5.35
CA MET A 27 -9.84 3.48 -5.95
C MET A 27 -11.13 2.97 -5.30
N GLY A 28 -11.22 3.00 -3.97
CA GLY A 28 -12.46 2.63 -3.29
C GLY A 28 -13.57 3.65 -3.48
N LYS A 29 -13.26 4.94 -3.35
CA LYS A 29 -14.27 6.00 -3.37
C LYS A 29 -14.85 6.27 -4.75
N LEU A 30 -14.02 6.26 -5.79
CA LEU A 30 -14.41 6.65 -7.15
C LEU A 30 -14.78 5.45 -8.02
N CYS A 31 -14.16 4.29 -7.80
CA CYS A 31 -14.34 3.12 -8.65
C CYS A 31 -15.06 1.96 -7.93
N GLY A 32 -15.34 2.09 -6.62
CA GLY A 32 -16.04 1.06 -5.85
C GLY A 32 -15.21 -0.18 -5.55
N PHE A 33 -13.89 -0.13 -5.69
CA PHE A 33 -13.02 -1.27 -5.37
C PHE A 33 -12.86 -1.45 -3.85
N GLU A 34 -12.89 -2.69 -3.41
CA GLU A 34 -12.36 -3.05 -2.10
C GLU A 34 -10.84 -3.15 -2.17
N VAL A 35 -10.15 -2.32 -1.37
CA VAL A 35 -8.70 -2.18 -1.40
C VAL A 35 -8.15 -2.27 0.02
N ALA A 36 -7.06 -3.01 0.16
CA ALA A 36 -6.28 -3.15 1.37
C ALA A 36 -4.82 -2.92 0.97
N LEU A 37 -4.16 -2.02 1.70
CA LEU A 37 -2.76 -1.68 1.54
C LEU A 37 -2.04 -1.96 2.85
N ILE A 38 -0.99 -2.78 2.78
CA ILE A 38 -0.11 -3.11 3.91
C ILE A 38 1.30 -2.70 3.51
N MET A 39 1.93 -1.85 4.32
CA MET A 39 3.29 -1.39 4.11
C MET A 39 4.14 -1.68 5.35
N HIS A 40 5.24 -2.39 5.17
CA HIS A 40 6.22 -2.65 6.22
C HIS A 40 7.44 -1.76 6.00
N ASN A 41 7.86 -1.02 7.03
CA ASN A 41 9.12 -0.29 7.03
C ASN A 41 10.21 -1.12 7.73
N PRO A 42 11.10 -1.80 6.98
CA PRO A 42 12.10 -2.68 7.59
C PRO A 42 13.16 -1.91 8.39
N GLU A 43 13.29 -0.59 8.24
CA GLU A 43 14.27 0.19 9.01
C GLU A 43 13.87 0.41 10.47
N ASN A 44 12.57 0.38 10.80
CA ASN A 44 12.09 0.60 12.16
C ASN A 44 11.01 -0.40 12.61
N GLY A 45 10.66 -1.38 11.78
CA GLY A 45 9.68 -2.42 12.07
C GLY A 45 8.22 -1.93 12.06
N GLU A 46 7.96 -0.69 11.65
CA GLU A 46 6.60 -0.14 11.64
C GLU A 46 5.77 -0.71 10.49
N TYR A 47 4.52 -1.04 10.80
CA TYR A 47 3.50 -1.36 9.80
C TYR A 47 2.54 -0.17 9.63
N TYR A 48 2.17 0.08 8.39
CA TYR A 48 1.13 1.03 8.02
C TYR A 48 0.06 0.27 7.24
N THR A 49 -1.21 0.49 7.58
CA THR A 49 -2.33 -0.20 6.97
C THR A 49 -3.39 0.80 6.55
N PHE A 50 -3.95 0.60 5.36
CA PHE A 50 -5.12 1.31 4.86
C PHE A 50 -6.12 0.30 4.30
N ARG A 51 -7.41 0.49 4.54
CA ARG A 51 -8.49 -0.35 4.02
C ARG A 51 -9.69 0.51 3.64
N THR A 52 -10.33 0.20 2.51
CA THR A 52 -11.57 0.88 2.07
C THR A 52 -12.84 0.21 2.61
N THR A 53 -12.70 -0.99 3.17
CA THR A 53 -13.78 -1.82 3.73
C THR A 53 -13.33 -2.45 5.04
N ASP A 54 -14.26 -2.68 5.96
CA ASP A 54 -14.03 -3.44 7.19
C ASP A 54 -14.06 -4.96 6.93
N GLN A 55 -14.28 -5.38 5.70
CA GLN A 55 -14.21 -6.79 5.32
C GLN A 55 -12.84 -7.39 5.69
N THR A 56 -12.89 -8.50 6.42
CA THR A 56 -11.73 -9.16 6.99
C THR A 56 -11.30 -10.41 6.22
N SER A 57 -12.11 -10.86 5.26
CA SER A 57 -11.86 -12.07 4.48
C SER A 57 -12.06 -11.82 2.99
N TRP A 58 -10.96 -11.91 2.24
CA TRP A 58 -10.99 -12.00 0.79
C TRP A 58 -10.73 -13.44 0.36
N ASN A 59 -11.32 -13.84 -0.77
CA ASN A 59 -11.08 -15.16 -1.33
C ASN A 59 -9.67 -15.20 -1.94
N MET A 60 -8.69 -15.63 -1.14
CA MET A 60 -7.29 -15.67 -1.55
C MET A 60 -7.04 -16.65 -2.69
N ASP A 61 -7.77 -17.76 -2.77
CA ASP A 61 -7.65 -18.73 -3.85
C ASP A 61 -8.01 -18.10 -5.19
N GLN A 62 -9.10 -17.31 -5.21
CA GLN A 62 -9.48 -16.54 -6.39
C GLN A 62 -8.41 -15.50 -6.75
N ILE A 63 -7.86 -14.77 -5.77
CA ILE A 63 -6.83 -13.75 -6.01
C ILE A 63 -5.60 -14.36 -6.66
N VAL A 64 -5.05 -15.44 -6.10
CA VAL A 64 -3.83 -16.08 -6.59
C VAL A 64 -4.04 -16.73 -7.96
N SER A 65 -5.22 -17.30 -8.22
CA SER A 65 -5.55 -17.88 -9.53
C SER A 65 -5.70 -16.86 -10.66
N SER A 66 -5.96 -15.59 -10.32
CA SER A 66 -6.28 -14.53 -11.29
C SER A 66 -5.06 -13.78 -11.82
N VAL A 67 -3.86 -14.01 -11.26
CA VAL A 67 -2.61 -13.44 -11.79
C VAL A 67 -2.20 -14.27 -13.00
N PRO A 68 -2.22 -13.71 -14.24
CA PRO A 68 -1.70 -14.43 -15.38
C PRO A 68 -0.22 -14.73 -15.11
N ASN A 69 0.21 -15.97 -15.31
CA ASN A 69 1.63 -16.30 -15.39
C ASN A 69 2.21 -15.40 -16.48
N GLY A 70 2.96 -14.37 -16.08
CA GLY A 70 3.70 -13.50 -16.98
C GLY A 70 4.76 -14.28 -17.73
#